data_AF-A0A5N6V8X7-F1
#
_entry.id   AF-A0A5N6V8X7-F1
#
_cell.length_a   1.000
_cell.length_b   1.000
_cell.length_c   1.000
_cell.angle_alpha   90.00
_cell.angle_beta   90.00
_cell.angle_gamma   90.00
#
_symmetry.space_group_name_H-M   'P 1'
#
loop_
_entity.id
_entity.type
_entity.pdbx_description
1 polymer ?
#
loop_
_entity_poly.entity_id
_entity_poly.type
_entity_poly.pdbx_seq_one_letter_code
_entity_poly.pdbx_strand_id
1 'polypeptide(L)'
;MGAAQVIQIGPGNKAQPLHRDQSQYPIFDLLGSKAPEATLNCLIALTDFTEENGATRLIPGSHLWDDYSDLGSPDQTLPATMKAGDAILMSGKTVHGGGANKTTDEQRRAMAFTLQCSYLTPEEANPFIIGLDIIKQVSPRAQRLLGFRSQFPKTSPGLWQSDYSEIADVLGLSGDDPALERLRKGINTSI
;
A
#
# COMPACT_ATOMS: atom_id res chain seq x y z
N MET A 1 -4.31 4.07 -4.59
CA MET A 1 -2.96 3.48 -4.42
C MET A 1 -2.17 4.47 -3.61
N GLY A 2 -1.37 4.01 -2.64
CA GLY A 2 -0.53 4.89 -1.84
C GLY A 2 0.78 5.21 -2.55
N ALA A 3 1.48 4.17 -2.96
CA ALA A 3 2.73 4.20 -3.71
C ALA A 3 2.93 2.89 -4.48
N ALA A 4 3.74 2.92 -5.53
CA ALA A 4 4.22 1.75 -6.24
C ALA A 4 5.73 1.88 -6.48
N GLN A 5 6.53 1.38 -5.54
CA GLN A 5 7.97 1.62 -5.51
C GLN A 5 8.77 0.35 -5.77
N VAL A 6 9.76 0.44 -6.64
CA VAL A 6 10.79 -0.60 -6.77
C VAL A 6 11.89 -0.30 -5.76
N ILE A 7 12.12 -1.25 -4.84
CA ILE A 7 13.14 -1.14 -3.80
C ILE A 7 14.26 -2.12 -4.14
N GLN A 8 15.50 -1.64 -4.15
CA GLN A 8 16.69 -2.46 -4.35
C GLN A 8 17.58 -2.40 -3.10
N ILE A 9 17.90 -3.57 -2.55
CA ILE A 9 18.84 -3.77 -1.45
C ILE A 9 20.09 -4.45 -2.00
N GLY A 10 21.21 -3.73 -2.01
CA GLY A 10 22.48 -4.23 -2.50
C GLY A 10 23.35 -4.91 -1.43
N PRO A 11 24.49 -5.47 -1.83
CA PRO A 11 25.46 -6.11 -0.93
C PRO A 11 25.85 -5.20 0.24
N GLY A 12 25.83 -5.74 1.45
CA GLY A 12 26.22 -5.02 2.68
C GLY A 12 25.19 -4.02 3.20
N ASN A 13 24.01 -3.86 2.56
CA ASN A 13 22.96 -3.01 3.10
C ASN A 13 22.55 -3.46 4.51
N LYS A 14 22.49 -2.50 5.44
CA LYS A 14 22.02 -2.74 6.81
C LYS A 14 20.53 -3.04 6.83
N ALA A 15 20.10 -3.79 7.85
CA ALA A 15 18.68 -4.00 8.12
C ALA A 15 17.99 -2.65 8.37
N GLN A 16 16.75 -2.52 7.90
CA GLN A 16 15.90 -1.38 8.23
C GLN A 16 15.48 -1.45 9.71
N PRO A 17 15.22 -0.30 10.35
CA PRO A 17 14.52 -0.29 11.62
C PRO A 17 13.13 -0.93 11.48
N LEU A 18 12.67 -1.62 12.52
CA LEU A 18 11.32 -2.16 12.56
C LEU A 18 10.31 -1.01 12.59
N HIS A 19 9.27 -1.13 11.78
CA HIS A 19 8.25 -0.10 11.61
C HIS A 19 6.91 -0.71 11.20
N ARG A 20 5.87 0.12 11.23
CA ARG A 20 4.55 -0.16 10.66
C ARG A 20 4.31 0.81 9.52
N ASP A 21 3.88 0.31 8.36
CA ASP A 21 3.54 1.18 7.22
C ASP A 21 2.39 2.13 7.58
N GLN A 22 1.47 1.70 8.44
CA GLN A 22 0.31 2.50 8.86
C GLN A 22 0.70 3.73 9.70
N SER A 23 1.87 3.74 10.33
CA SER A 23 2.34 4.88 11.13
C SER A 23 2.56 6.16 10.31
N GLN A 24 2.54 6.07 8.99
CA GLN A 24 2.44 7.25 8.11
C GLN A 24 1.16 8.08 8.37
N TYR A 25 0.13 7.49 9.00
CA TYR A 25 -1.12 8.14 9.41
C TYR A 25 -1.25 8.07 10.94
N PRO A 26 -0.65 9.02 11.70
CA PRO A 26 -0.53 8.93 13.15
C PRO A 26 -1.85 8.75 13.92
N ILE A 27 -2.96 9.23 13.36
CA ILE A 27 -4.30 9.08 13.94
C ILE A 27 -4.73 7.62 14.11
N PHE A 28 -4.23 6.71 13.26
CA PHE A 28 -4.55 5.29 13.36
C PHE A 28 -3.76 4.59 14.45
N ASP A 29 -2.53 5.04 14.74
CA ASP A 29 -1.73 4.50 15.83
C ASP A 29 -2.35 4.85 17.20
N LEU A 30 -3.01 6.01 17.32
CA LEU A 30 -3.79 6.38 18.51
C LEU A 30 -4.96 5.42 18.78
N LEU A 31 -5.48 4.76 17.74
CA LEU A 31 -6.56 3.79 17.84
C LEU A 31 -6.04 2.34 17.96
N GLY A 32 -4.74 2.13 17.76
CA GLY A 32 -4.05 0.86 17.91
C GLY A 32 -4.64 -0.29 17.09
N SER A 33 -4.66 -1.49 17.67
CA SER A 33 -5.14 -2.73 17.04
C SER A 33 -6.60 -2.67 16.59
N LYS A 34 -7.39 -1.80 17.22
CA LYS A 34 -8.82 -1.61 16.96
C LYS A 34 -9.09 -0.63 15.80
N ALA A 35 -8.07 0.08 15.33
CA ALA A 35 -8.20 0.97 14.18
C ALA A 35 -8.66 0.18 12.93
N PRO A 36 -9.50 0.76 12.06
CA PRO A 36 -9.69 0.18 10.74
C PRO A 36 -8.36 0.13 9.98
N GLU A 37 -8.23 -0.80 9.04
CA GLU A 37 -7.03 -0.92 8.22
C GLU A 37 -6.88 0.30 7.31
N ALA A 38 -5.85 1.12 7.51
CA ALA A 38 -5.60 2.31 6.71
C ALA A 38 -4.90 1.98 5.39
N THR A 39 -3.98 1.02 5.45
CA THR A 39 -3.10 0.65 4.35
C THR A 39 -2.76 -0.84 4.37
N LEU A 40 -2.52 -1.40 3.19
CA LEU A 40 -2.04 -2.75 2.95
C LEU A 40 -0.86 -2.65 1.99
N ASN A 41 0.16 -3.47 2.20
CA ASN A 41 1.32 -3.55 1.30
C ASN A 41 1.34 -4.93 0.63
N CYS A 42 1.25 -4.95 -0.70
CA CYS A 42 1.58 -6.12 -1.49
C CYS A 42 3.04 -6.01 -1.92
N LEU A 43 3.93 -6.68 -1.19
CA LEU A 43 5.35 -6.69 -1.49
C LEU A 43 5.65 -7.88 -2.40
N ILE A 44 5.94 -7.58 -3.67
CA ILE A 44 6.18 -8.55 -4.71
C ILE A 44 7.69 -8.72 -4.89
N ALA A 45 8.18 -9.95 -4.81
CA ALA A 45 9.57 -10.28 -5.05
C ALA A 45 9.88 -10.16 -6.56
N LEU A 46 10.84 -9.30 -6.93
CA LEU A 46 11.35 -9.21 -8.30
C LEU A 46 12.64 -10.02 -8.49
N THR A 47 13.26 -10.43 -7.40
CA THR A 47 14.35 -11.40 -7.30
C THR A 47 14.04 -12.34 -6.13
N ASP A 48 14.77 -13.45 -6.02
CA ASP A 48 14.65 -14.33 -4.85
C ASP A 48 15.02 -13.59 -3.55
N PHE A 49 14.24 -13.83 -2.50
CA PHE A 49 14.50 -13.36 -1.15
C PHE A 49 14.93 -14.54 -0.29
N THR A 50 16.11 -14.43 0.29
CA THR A 50 16.69 -15.38 1.23
C THR A 50 17.01 -14.68 2.55
N GLU A 51 17.17 -15.44 3.62
CA GLU A 51 17.66 -14.92 4.91
C GLU A 51 18.98 -14.14 4.72
N GLU A 52 19.86 -14.61 3.83
CA GLU A 52 21.19 -14.06 3.61
C GLU A 52 21.18 -12.77 2.79
N ASN A 53 20.35 -12.68 1.75
CA ASN A 53 20.29 -11.52 0.87
C ASN A 53 19.33 -10.41 1.34
N GLY A 54 18.83 -10.54 2.58
CA GLY A 54 18.04 -9.51 3.24
C GLY A 54 16.56 -9.57 2.92
N ALA A 55 15.96 -10.77 2.92
CA ALA A 55 14.52 -10.95 2.92
C ALA A 55 13.84 -10.00 3.92
N THR A 56 12.66 -9.50 3.54
CA THR A 56 11.83 -8.69 4.46
C THR A 56 11.54 -9.51 5.72
N ARG A 57 11.73 -8.89 6.88
CA ARG A 57 11.51 -9.52 8.19
C ARG A 57 10.25 -8.97 8.81
N LEU A 58 9.44 -9.83 9.42
CA LEU A 58 8.14 -9.46 9.98
C LEU A 58 7.92 -10.16 11.32
N ILE A 59 7.17 -9.53 12.22
CA ILE A 59 6.75 -10.14 13.49
C ILE A 59 5.31 -10.63 13.34
N PRO A 60 5.07 -11.95 13.21
CA PRO A 60 3.72 -12.49 13.12
C PRO A 60 2.87 -12.10 14.34
N GLY A 61 1.62 -11.68 14.11
CA GLY A 61 0.70 -11.27 15.18
C GLY A 61 0.89 -9.84 15.71
N SER A 62 1.97 -9.13 15.33
CA SER A 62 2.22 -7.76 15.81
C SER A 62 1.17 -6.72 15.44
N HIS A 63 0.37 -6.98 14.41
CA HIS A 63 -0.79 -6.17 14.04
C HIS A 63 -1.91 -6.17 15.09
N LEU A 64 -1.89 -7.13 16.02
CA LEU A 64 -2.87 -7.29 17.10
C LEU A 64 -2.40 -6.73 18.45
N TRP A 65 -1.17 -6.22 18.55
CA TRP A 65 -0.63 -5.72 19.81
C TRP A 65 -1.42 -4.51 20.32
N ASP A 66 -1.59 -4.41 21.64
CA ASP A 66 -2.31 -3.27 22.22
C ASP A 66 -1.44 -2.01 22.28
N ASP A 67 -0.13 -2.16 22.55
CA ASP A 67 0.83 -1.07 22.55
C ASP A 67 1.44 -0.89 21.15
N TYR A 68 1.01 0.14 20.44
CA TYR A 68 1.51 0.47 19.10
C TYR A 68 2.83 1.25 19.11
N SER A 69 3.29 1.70 20.28
CA SER A 69 4.66 2.23 20.42
C SER A 69 5.70 1.11 20.48
N ASP A 70 5.27 -0.11 20.84
CA ASP A 70 6.11 -1.30 20.77
C ASP A 70 6.32 -1.75 19.31
N LEU A 71 7.60 -1.78 18.91
CA LEU A 71 8.07 -2.23 17.61
C LEU A 71 8.83 -3.56 17.70
N GLY A 72 8.81 -4.21 18.87
CA GLY A 72 9.49 -5.46 19.14
C GLY A 72 11.00 -5.39 18.94
N SER A 73 11.59 -6.56 18.78
CA SER A 73 13.03 -6.74 18.59
C SER A 73 13.35 -7.66 17.40
N PRO A 74 14.55 -7.55 16.82
CA PRO A 74 14.92 -8.36 15.65
C PRO A 74 14.81 -9.88 15.86
N ASP A 75 15.00 -10.39 17.07
CA ASP A 75 14.89 -11.82 17.40
C ASP A 75 13.46 -12.37 17.33
N GLN A 76 12.45 -11.50 17.39
CA GLN A 76 11.04 -11.89 17.23
C GLN A 76 10.62 -12.00 15.75
N THR A 77 11.50 -11.62 14.83
CA THR A 77 11.16 -11.51 13.41
C THR A 77 11.45 -12.80 12.64
N LEU A 78 10.56 -13.14 11.70
CA LEU A 78 10.76 -14.20 10.74
C LEU A 78 11.03 -13.62 9.33
N PRO A 79 11.92 -14.23 8.54
CA PRO A 79 12.15 -13.83 7.15
C PRO A 79 10.98 -14.26 6.25
N ALA A 80 10.54 -13.36 5.38
CA ALA A 80 9.68 -13.68 4.24
C ALA A 80 10.54 -14.15 3.07
N THR A 81 10.98 -15.41 3.11
CA THR A 81 11.69 -16.03 1.98
C THR A 81 10.73 -16.27 0.82
N MET A 82 11.10 -15.82 -0.37
CA MET A 82 10.24 -15.78 -1.54
C MET A 82 11.04 -16.06 -2.80
N LYS A 83 10.43 -16.68 -3.80
CA LYS A 83 10.96 -16.72 -5.17
C LYS A 83 10.53 -15.48 -5.94
N ALA A 84 11.29 -15.11 -6.97
CA ALA A 84 10.86 -14.06 -7.88
C ALA A 84 9.45 -14.36 -8.44
N GLY A 85 8.54 -13.39 -8.30
CA GLY A 85 7.12 -13.52 -8.64
C GLY A 85 6.19 -13.83 -7.45
N ASP A 86 6.72 -14.35 -6.34
CA ASP A 86 5.94 -14.49 -5.11
C ASP A 86 5.60 -13.11 -4.52
N ALA A 87 4.55 -13.05 -3.72
CA ALA A 87 4.16 -11.84 -3.02
C ALA A 87 3.70 -12.15 -1.60
N ILE A 88 4.01 -11.24 -0.68
CA ILE A 88 3.37 -11.17 0.63
C ILE A 88 2.35 -10.03 0.64
N LEU A 89 1.15 -10.32 1.12
CA LEU A 89 0.18 -9.30 1.47
C LEU A 89 0.29 -9.04 2.97
N MET A 90 0.60 -7.81 3.32
CA MET A 90 0.87 -7.40 4.70
C MET A 90 -0.09 -6.28 5.12
N SER A 91 -0.67 -6.45 6.32
CA SER A 91 -1.36 -5.37 7.01
C SER A 91 -0.42 -4.21 7.28
N GLY A 92 -0.90 -2.97 7.14
CA GLY A 92 -0.13 -1.79 7.49
C GLY A 92 0.26 -1.73 8.97
N LYS A 93 -0.42 -2.50 9.82
CA LYS A 93 -0.17 -2.61 11.26
C LYS A 93 0.90 -3.64 11.63
N THR A 94 1.31 -4.48 10.69
CA THR A 94 2.35 -5.48 10.94
C THR A 94 3.70 -4.81 11.10
N VAL A 95 4.37 -5.08 12.21
CA VAL A 95 5.74 -4.67 12.45
C VAL A 95 6.67 -5.46 11.53
N HIS A 96 7.46 -4.75 10.74
CA HIS A 96 8.36 -5.34 9.76
C HIS A 96 9.53 -4.43 9.42
N GLY A 97 10.46 -4.93 8.61
CA GLY A 97 11.55 -4.15 8.02
C GLY A 97 12.38 -5.00 7.05
N GLY A 98 13.05 -4.38 6.10
CA GLY A 98 14.01 -5.06 5.22
C GLY A 98 15.15 -5.69 6.01
N GLY A 99 15.47 -6.96 5.74
CA GLY A 99 16.61 -7.64 6.34
C GLY A 99 17.94 -7.06 5.84
N ALA A 100 19.01 -7.29 6.61
CA ALA A 100 20.36 -6.95 6.16
C ALA A 100 20.76 -7.87 5.01
N ASN A 101 21.28 -7.31 3.93
CA ASN A 101 21.89 -8.10 2.86
C ASN A 101 23.35 -8.36 3.23
N LYS A 102 23.63 -9.62 3.58
CA LYS A 102 24.94 -10.09 4.05
C LYS A 102 25.80 -10.66 2.92
N THR A 103 25.24 -10.78 1.71
CA THR A 103 25.97 -11.24 0.53
C THR A 103 26.95 -10.17 0.05
N THR A 104 27.89 -10.59 -0.81
CA THR A 104 28.88 -9.70 -1.42
C THR A 104 28.52 -9.25 -2.83
N ASP A 105 27.56 -9.91 -3.47
CA ASP A 105 27.29 -9.81 -4.90
C ASP A 105 25.80 -9.83 -5.29
N GLU A 106 24.88 -10.13 -4.37
CA GLU A 106 23.45 -10.17 -4.70
C GLU A 106 22.75 -8.81 -4.54
N GLN A 107 21.91 -8.47 -5.52
CA GLN A 107 20.99 -7.34 -5.46
C GLN A 107 19.57 -7.88 -5.28
N ARG A 108 18.96 -7.65 -4.12
CA ARG A 108 17.58 -8.05 -3.84
C ARG A 108 16.62 -6.96 -4.26
N ARG A 109 15.65 -7.25 -5.13
CA ARG A 109 14.69 -6.27 -5.63
C ARG A 109 13.25 -6.67 -5.33
N ALA A 110 12.46 -5.69 -4.88
CA ALA A 110 11.03 -5.84 -4.62
C ALA A 110 10.22 -4.75 -5.30
N MET A 111 8.95 -5.00 -5.59
CA MET A 111 7.96 -3.96 -5.82
C MET A 111 7.04 -3.88 -4.60
N ALA A 112 7.10 -2.77 -3.86
CA ALA A 112 6.14 -2.45 -2.82
C ALA A 112 4.95 -1.76 -3.48
N PHE A 113 3.80 -2.43 -3.47
CA PHE A 113 2.56 -1.90 -4.02
C PHE A 113 1.57 -1.65 -2.88
N THR A 114 1.50 -0.40 -2.42
CA THR A 114 0.67 -0.04 -1.27
C THR A 114 -0.72 0.39 -1.71
N LEU A 115 -1.73 -0.20 -1.06
CA LEU A 115 -3.13 0.16 -1.19
C LEU A 115 -3.55 0.85 0.10
N GLN A 116 -4.25 1.96 -0.01
CA GLN A 116 -4.73 2.71 1.16
C GLN A 116 -6.20 3.06 1.00
N CYS A 117 -6.84 3.41 2.11
CA CYS A 117 -8.15 4.04 2.09
C CYS A 117 -8.14 5.33 1.28
N SER A 118 -9.15 5.54 0.45
CA SER A 118 -9.21 6.64 -0.51
C SER A 118 -9.45 8.03 0.09
N TYR A 119 -9.71 8.09 1.40
CA TYR A 119 -9.82 9.34 2.16
C TYR A 119 -8.49 9.76 2.80
N LEU A 120 -7.41 9.01 2.56
CA LEU A 120 -6.05 9.33 2.96
C LEU A 120 -5.28 9.90 1.78
N THR A 121 -4.30 10.76 2.07
CA THR A 121 -3.44 11.33 1.03
C THR A 121 -2.35 10.32 0.67
N PRO A 122 -2.18 9.96 -0.61
CA PRO A 122 -1.11 9.06 -1.06
C PRO A 122 0.29 9.62 -0.81
N GLU A 123 1.28 8.72 -0.69
CA GLU A 123 2.71 9.10 -0.68
C GLU A 123 3.15 9.61 -2.06
N GLU A 124 2.62 9.00 -3.13
CA GLU A 124 2.92 9.41 -4.51
C GLU A 124 1.81 10.29 -5.10
N ALA A 125 2.20 11.47 -5.55
CA ALA A 125 1.32 12.49 -6.12
C ALA A 125 0.95 12.20 -7.59
N ASN A 126 0.52 10.97 -7.91
CA ASN A 126 0.24 10.51 -9.28
C ASN A 126 -0.59 11.48 -10.17
N PRO A 127 -1.65 12.15 -9.65
CA PRO A 127 -2.41 13.15 -10.43
C PRO A 127 -1.60 14.33 -10.96
N PHE A 128 -0.44 14.61 -10.36
CA PHE A 128 0.45 15.70 -10.74
C PHE A 128 1.68 15.24 -11.54
N ILE A 129 1.90 13.93 -11.62
CA ILE A 129 3.11 13.33 -12.22
C ILE A 129 2.79 12.65 -13.56
N ILE A 130 1.63 11.98 -13.65
CA ILE A 130 1.27 11.18 -14.83
C ILE A 130 0.42 12.02 -15.80
N GLY A 131 0.82 12.05 -17.07
CA GLY A 131 0.07 12.72 -18.14
C GLY A 131 -1.26 12.04 -18.47
N LEU A 132 -2.27 12.83 -18.86
CA LEU A 132 -3.60 12.32 -19.23
C LEU A 132 -3.57 11.37 -20.44
N ASP A 133 -2.59 11.52 -21.33
CA ASP A 133 -2.34 10.63 -22.45
C ASP A 133 -2.05 9.19 -22.00
N ILE A 134 -1.30 9.02 -20.90
CA ILE A 134 -1.04 7.71 -20.28
C ILE A 134 -2.28 7.20 -19.57
N ILE A 135 -2.96 8.07 -18.80
CA ILE A 135 -4.15 7.69 -18.02
C ILE A 135 -5.29 7.20 -18.91
N LYS A 136 -5.47 7.77 -20.10
CA LYS A 136 -6.47 7.31 -21.07
C LYS A 136 -6.24 5.88 -21.58
N GLN A 137 -5.03 5.34 -21.42
CA GLN A 137 -4.67 3.99 -21.90
C GLN A 137 -4.89 2.91 -20.84
N VAL A 138 -5.09 3.27 -19.57
CA VAL A 138 -5.30 2.30 -18.48
C VAL A 138 -6.78 2.15 -18.15
N SER A 139 -7.14 1.03 -17.53
CA SER A 139 -8.55 0.75 -17.16
C SER A 139 -9.14 1.80 -16.21
N PRO A 140 -10.47 2.03 -16.22
CA PRO A 140 -11.13 2.94 -15.27
C PRO A 140 -10.76 2.67 -13.79
N ARG A 141 -10.60 1.40 -13.41
CA ARG A 141 -10.14 1.02 -12.07
C ARG A 141 -8.71 1.49 -11.78
N ALA A 142 -7.80 1.36 -12.74
CA ALA A 142 -6.42 1.86 -12.60
C ALA A 142 -6.38 3.39 -12.54
N GLN A 143 -7.16 4.08 -13.39
CA GLN A 143 -7.32 5.54 -13.32
C GLN A 143 -7.78 5.98 -11.93
N ARG A 144 -8.75 5.28 -11.33
CA ARG A 144 -9.21 5.55 -9.96
C ARG A 144 -8.14 5.26 -8.91
N LEU A 145 -7.37 4.18 -9.06
CA LEU A 145 -6.26 3.88 -8.15
C LEU A 145 -5.17 4.96 -8.19
N LEU A 146 -4.97 5.59 -9.34
CA LEU A 146 -3.99 6.66 -9.59
C LEU A 146 -4.52 8.06 -9.29
N GLY A 147 -5.77 8.20 -8.82
CA GLY A 147 -6.35 9.49 -8.43
C GLY A 147 -6.94 10.32 -9.58
N PHE A 148 -7.22 9.70 -10.73
CA PHE A 148 -7.86 10.38 -11.88
C PHE A 148 -9.37 10.16 -11.96
N ARG A 149 -9.98 9.58 -10.92
CA ARG A 149 -11.42 9.42 -10.75
C ARG A 149 -11.83 9.68 -9.31
N SER A 150 -13.10 10.08 -9.12
CA SER A 150 -13.63 10.35 -7.79
C SER A 150 -13.71 9.08 -6.94
N GLN A 151 -13.70 9.26 -5.61
CA GLN A 151 -13.69 8.17 -4.63
C GLN A 151 -14.97 8.23 -3.81
N PHE A 152 -15.52 7.06 -3.47
CA PHE A 152 -16.80 6.96 -2.76
C PHE A 152 -16.67 6.03 -1.56
N PRO A 153 -16.04 6.49 -0.46
CA PRO A 153 -16.08 5.78 0.81
C PRO A 153 -17.53 5.50 1.24
N LYS A 154 -17.74 4.43 2.02
CA LYS A 154 -19.06 4.14 2.60
C LYS A 154 -19.55 5.38 3.37
N THR A 155 -20.85 5.67 3.27
CA THR A 155 -21.52 6.82 3.91
C THR A 155 -20.98 8.21 3.55
N SER A 156 -20.15 8.34 2.52
CA SER A 156 -19.68 9.64 2.00
C SER A 156 -20.43 10.02 0.72
N PRO A 157 -20.76 11.31 0.51
CA PRO A 157 -21.34 11.79 -0.75
C PRO A 157 -20.34 11.72 -1.94
N GLY A 158 -19.07 11.44 -1.66
CA GLY A 158 -17.98 11.44 -2.61
C GLY A 158 -16.81 12.28 -2.11
N LEU A 159 -15.62 11.94 -2.57
CA LEU A 159 -14.38 12.68 -2.39
C LEU A 159 -13.72 12.85 -3.76
N TRP A 160 -12.87 13.88 -3.87
CA TRP A 160 -12.09 14.13 -5.09
C TRP A 160 -12.99 14.38 -6.32
N GLN A 161 -13.86 15.36 -6.19
CA GLN A 161 -14.92 15.72 -7.14
C GLN A 161 -14.69 17.13 -7.70
N SER A 162 -15.34 17.45 -8.81
CA SER A 162 -15.46 18.83 -9.33
C SER A 162 -16.91 19.24 -9.25
N ASP A 163 -17.24 20.26 -8.45
CA ASP A 163 -18.61 20.76 -8.26
C ASP A 163 -19.63 19.65 -7.95
N TYR A 164 -19.31 18.77 -6.98
CA TYR A 164 -20.08 17.57 -6.62
C TYR A 164 -20.28 16.54 -7.75
N SER A 165 -19.62 16.73 -8.89
CA SER A 165 -19.62 15.83 -10.03
C SER A 165 -18.35 14.99 -10.08
N GLU A 166 -18.41 13.90 -10.86
CA GLU A 166 -17.29 12.99 -11.01
C GLU A 166 -16.13 13.70 -11.76
N ILE A 167 -14.90 13.58 -11.25
CA ILE A 167 -13.74 14.33 -11.80
C ILE A 167 -13.29 13.83 -13.18
N ALA A 168 -13.47 12.55 -13.49
CA ALA A 168 -13.16 11.96 -14.79
C ALA A 168 -14.03 12.56 -15.92
N ASP A 169 -15.27 12.97 -15.64
CA ASP A 169 -16.10 13.71 -16.60
C ASP A 169 -15.43 15.04 -17.02
N VAL A 170 -14.88 15.77 -16.05
CA VAL A 170 -14.15 17.03 -16.30
C VAL A 170 -12.82 16.78 -17.02
N LEU A 171 -12.15 15.65 -16.73
CA LEU A 171 -10.90 15.24 -17.37
C LEU A 171 -11.11 14.58 -18.74
N GLY A 172 -12.34 14.37 -19.18
CA GLY A 172 -12.67 13.71 -20.44
C GLY A 172 -12.23 12.24 -20.49
N LEU A 173 -12.39 11.52 -19.38
CA LEU A 173 -12.06 10.11 -19.25
C LEU A 173 -13.33 9.24 -19.40
N SER A 174 -13.36 8.40 -20.43
CA SER A 174 -14.48 7.51 -20.72
C SER A 174 -14.39 6.17 -20.00
N GLY A 175 -15.50 5.44 -19.95
CA GLY A 175 -15.59 4.06 -19.48
C GLY A 175 -16.04 3.92 -18.03
N ASP A 176 -16.69 2.79 -17.74
CA ASP A 176 -17.28 2.51 -16.44
C ASP A 176 -16.29 1.74 -15.54
N ASP A 177 -16.32 2.02 -14.24
CA ASP A 177 -15.68 1.17 -13.23
C ASP A 177 -16.77 0.30 -12.55
N PRO A 178 -16.91 -0.99 -12.90
CA PRO A 178 -17.91 -1.86 -12.28
C PRO A 178 -17.72 -2.01 -10.77
N ALA A 179 -16.50 -1.83 -10.25
CA ALA A 179 -16.27 -1.86 -8.82
C ALA A 179 -16.89 -0.63 -8.15
N LEU A 180 -16.82 0.53 -8.81
CA LEU A 180 -17.43 1.75 -8.32
C LEU A 180 -18.97 1.66 -8.33
N GLU A 181 -19.54 1.08 -9.39
CA GLU A 181 -20.99 0.86 -9.47
C GLU A 181 -21.50 -0.04 -8.34
N ARG A 182 -20.73 -1.05 -7.94
CA ARG A 182 -21.06 -1.86 -6.75
C ARG A 182 -20.97 -1.05 -5.46
N LEU A 183 -19.95 -0.22 -5.30
CA LEU A 183 -19.78 0.63 -4.11
C LEU A 183 -20.92 1.64 -3.95
N ARG A 184 -21.33 2.29 -5.06
CA ARG A 184 -22.47 3.22 -5.07
C ARG A 184 -23.78 2.52 -4.69
N LYS A 185 -24.03 1.31 -5.19
CA LYS A 185 -25.23 0.52 -4.84
C LYS A 185 -25.28 0.15 -3.36
N GLY A 186 -24.13 -0.18 -2.75
CA GLY A 186 -24.02 -0.49 -1.33
C GLY A 186 -24.22 0.69 -0.36
N ILE A 187 -24.32 1.93 -0.87
CA ILE A 187 -24.73 3.11 -0.07
C ILE A 187 -26.26 3.15 0.08
N ASN A 188 -27.01 2.59 -0.87
CA ASN A 188 -28.48 2.65 -0.92
C ASN A 188 -29.21 1.40 -0.40
N THR A 189 -28.49 0.37 0.02
CA THR A 189 -29.08 -0.78 0.70
C THR A 189 -28.80 -0.66 2.18
N SER A 190 -29.78 -0.12 2.91
CA SER A 190 -29.84 -0.10 4.37
C SER A 190 -29.51 -1.49 4.94
N ILE A 191 -28.67 -1.52 5.98
CA ILE A 191 -28.63 -2.64 6.93
C ILE A 191 -29.85 -2.51 7.85
#